data_AF-C7ZFM9-F1
#
_entry.id   AF-C7ZFM9-F1
#
_cell.length_a   1.000
_cell.length_b   1.000
_cell.length_c   1.000
_cell.angle_alpha   90.00
_cell.angle_beta   90.00
_cell.angle_gamma   90.00
#
_symmetry.space_group_name_H-M   'P 1'
#
loop_
_entity.id
_entity.type
_entity.pdbx_description
1 polymer ?
#
loop_
_entity_poly.entity_id
_entity_poly.type
_entity_poly.pdbx_seq_one_letter_code
_entity_poly.pdbx_strand_id
1 'polypeptide(L)'
;MDVSFDPVRCAELHNQLLTKAISRIPDAAQEVKRDVLARWRDLPPEKRPFKIPEEEPLYTFLSFIDSYKPNDLPLTAEFCQPEPSWFDDNFQELDDRRIILLYADETNTPKTDGGLYFNLDTDLVCWTRLRGCGRFLPDEQWVPLELALRKALNMWELGKFAWGGETGWYRSKEAVSYVSWTPQDLTKSLRRWEYLLEAIQSRLPEGTPRSPFLDPLSADLVNKFQLSSFAKAFLCAAKCPSFKHVAPGITAFTPETFAAIYGAESPTSRRLQIEQEGGFETISLILPSTAGPVVKSEDRHLFDGEDHLPLADTELYEHPGLYMTFVQPTSDGDGTDLVTAQGAMNPIRFDGCRPWGPGGNMRLEVILDLWIAHVVHGTWEVGPEGVSTPDSWFTDAQTIEARRLVWTEDCR
;
A
#
# COMPACT_ATOMS: atom_id res chain seq x y z
N MET A 1 -6.12 -5.82 20.67
CA MET A 1 -5.78 -5.07 21.90
C MET A 1 -6.91 -4.10 22.15
N ASP A 2 -7.44 -4.06 23.38
CA ASP A 2 -8.58 -3.23 23.75
C ASP A 2 -8.07 -1.83 24.14
N VAL A 3 -7.62 -1.05 23.16
CA VAL A 3 -7.18 0.34 23.38
C VAL A 3 -8.43 1.22 23.30
N SER A 4 -8.96 1.56 24.47
CA SER A 4 -10.06 2.53 24.61
C SER A 4 -9.69 3.84 23.91
N PHE A 5 -10.64 4.45 23.21
CA PHE A 5 -10.47 5.76 22.59
C PHE A 5 -10.14 6.84 23.63
N ASP A 6 -8.95 7.42 23.55
CA ASP A 6 -8.54 8.60 24.32
C ASP A 6 -8.72 9.87 23.46
N PRO A 7 -9.76 10.67 23.72
CA PRO A 7 -10.07 11.84 22.90
C PRO A 7 -9.03 12.95 23.02
N VAL A 8 -8.35 13.09 24.17
CA VAL A 8 -7.33 14.11 24.37
C VAL A 8 -6.08 13.72 23.57
N ARG A 9 -5.65 12.47 23.68
CA ARG A 9 -4.50 11.97 22.95
C ARG A 9 -4.71 12.03 21.43
N CYS A 10 -5.88 11.65 20.95
CA CYS A 10 -6.19 11.76 19.53
C CYS A 10 -6.19 13.21 19.05
N ALA A 11 -6.69 14.16 19.85
CA ALA A 11 -6.66 15.58 19.51
C ALA A 11 -5.22 16.11 19.41
N GLU A 12 -4.31 15.70 20.31
CA GLU A 12 -2.89 16.03 20.22
C GLU A 12 -2.24 15.54 18.92
N LEU A 13 -2.54 14.31 18.50
CA LEU A 13 -2.01 13.74 17.25
C LEU A 13 -2.56 14.49 16.03
N HIS A 14 -3.86 14.81 16.03
CA HIS A 14 -4.47 15.63 14.99
C HIS A 14 -3.81 17.02 14.89
N ASN A 15 -3.62 17.70 16.02
CA ASN A 15 -3.01 19.03 16.04
C ASN A 15 -1.55 19.01 15.56
N GLN A 16 -0.82 17.91 15.80
CA GLN A 16 0.51 17.69 15.22
C GLN A 16 0.46 17.51 13.70
N LEU A 17 -0.50 16.75 13.17
CA LEU A 17 -0.73 16.64 11.73
C LEU A 17 -1.04 17.99 11.11
N LEU A 18 -1.94 18.77 11.71
CA LEU A 18 -2.26 20.11 11.23
C LEU A 18 -1.02 21.01 11.20
N THR A 19 -0.21 20.99 12.26
CA THR A 19 1.05 21.75 12.33
C THR A 19 2.00 21.39 11.18
N LYS A 20 2.14 20.09 10.84
CA LYS A 20 2.91 19.65 9.67
C LYS A 20 2.30 20.17 8.37
N ALA A 21 0.98 20.05 8.24
CA ALA A 21 0.18 20.39 7.07
C ALA A 21 0.03 21.89 6.80
N ILE A 22 0.40 22.78 7.74
CA ILE A 22 0.43 24.24 7.51
C ILE A 22 1.84 24.83 7.60
N SER A 23 2.86 24.01 7.87
CA SER A 23 4.23 24.45 8.16
C SER A 23 4.90 25.30 7.06
N ARG A 24 4.42 25.21 5.82
CA ARG A 24 4.91 25.99 4.67
C ARG A 24 4.11 27.25 4.38
N ILE A 25 2.96 27.41 5.01
CA ILE A 25 2.07 28.55 4.79
C ILE A 25 2.52 29.68 5.74
N PRO A 26 2.97 30.84 5.23
CA PRO A 26 3.36 31.96 6.07
C PRO A 26 2.22 32.40 6.97
N ASP A 27 2.54 32.67 8.25
CA ASP A 27 1.60 33.17 9.26
C ASP A 27 0.37 32.27 9.56
N ALA A 28 0.30 31.05 9.00
CA ALA A 28 -0.86 30.18 9.14
C ALA A 28 -1.21 29.84 10.59
N ALA A 29 -0.20 29.73 11.45
CA ALA A 29 -0.40 29.48 12.88
C ALA A 29 -1.28 30.54 13.57
N GLN A 30 -1.33 31.78 13.05
CA GLN A 30 -2.16 32.86 13.59
C GLN A 30 -3.65 32.71 13.20
N GLU A 31 -3.94 31.95 12.14
CA GLU A 31 -5.31 31.74 11.65
C GLU A 31 -5.91 30.41 12.12
N VAL A 32 -5.12 29.58 12.83
CA VAL A 32 -5.59 28.33 13.43
C VAL A 32 -6.66 28.61 14.49
N LYS A 33 -7.75 27.83 14.45
CA LYS A 33 -8.89 27.95 15.37
C LYS A 33 -9.32 26.60 15.90
N ARG A 34 -9.70 26.58 17.16
CA ARG A 34 -10.39 25.46 17.80
C ARG A 34 -11.89 25.67 17.74
N ASP A 35 -12.47 25.43 16.56
CA ASP A 35 -13.87 25.77 16.29
C ASP A 35 -14.68 24.64 15.62
N VAL A 36 -14.13 23.44 15.43
CA VAL A 36 -14.80 22.34 14.71
C VAL A 36 -16.17 22.01 15.33
N LEU A 37 -16.25 21.85 16.65
CA LEU A 37 -17.51 21.60 17.34
C LEU A 37 -18.50 22.79 17.24
N ALA A 38 -18.00 24.04 17.28
CA ALA A 38 -18.84 25.21 17.11
C ALA A 38 -19.44 25.26 15.69
N ARG A 39 -18.61 24.99 14.67
CA ARG A 39 -19.05 24.89 13.27
C ARG A 39 -20.11 23.80 13.09
N TRP A 40 -19.98 22.64 13.74
CA TRP A 40 -21.02 21.61 13.76
C TRP A 40 -22.34 22.09 14.37
N ARG A 41 -22.28 22.81 15.50
CA ARG A 41 -23.47 23.34 16.19
C ARG A 41 -24.19 24.42 15.37
N ASP A 42 -23.45 25.18 14.58
CA ASP A 42 -23.95 26.25 13.72
C ASP A 42 -24.52 25.73 12.39
N LEU A 43 -24.34 24.44 12.06
CA LEU A 43 -24.95 23.86 10.87
C LEU A 43 -26.49 23.87 10.96
N PRO A 44 -27.17 24.04 9.82
CA PRO A 44 -28.61 23.85 9.75
C PRO A 44 -29.04 22.45 10.21
N PRO A 45 -30.24 22.28 10.81
CA PRO A 45 -30.71 20.99 11.31
C PRO A 45 -30.68 19.85 10.27
N GLU A 46 -30.93 20.16 9.00
CA GLU A 46 -30.89 19.21 7.89
C GLU A 46 -29.49 18.68 7.56
N LYS A 47 -28.42 19.39 7.97
CA LYS A 47 -27.02 18.95 7.87
C LYS A 47 -26.47 18.43 9.20
N ARG A 48 -27.35 18.27 10.19
CA ARG A 48 -27.02 17.84 11.55
C ARG A 48 -28.04 16.80 12.01
N PRO A 49 -28.10 15.62 11.34
CA PRO A 49 -29.13 14.62 11.60
C PRO A 49 -28.98 13.93 12.96
N PHE A 50 -27.77 13.95 13.54
CA PHE A 50 -27.48 13.36 14.85
C PHE A 50 -27.00 14.43 15.84
N LYS A 51 -27.07 14.10 17.13
CA LYS A 51 -26.48 14.89 18.21
C LYS A 51 -25.19 14.22 18.64
N ILE A 52 -24.23 15.03 19.08
CA ILE A 52 -23.02 14.58 19.77
C ILE A 52 -23.18 15.06 21.22
N PRO A 53 -23.64 14.20 22.15
CA PRO A 53 -23.78 14.52 23.56
C PRO A 53 -22.45 14.92 24.21
N GLU A 54 -22.47 15.73 25.27
CA GLU A 54 -21.25 16.23 25.91
C GLU A 54 -20.46 15.12 26.64
N GLU A 55 -21.17 14.05 26.99
CA GLU A 55 -20.67 12.84 27.62
C GLU A 55 -19.99 11.87 26.65
N GLU A 56 -20.18 12.00 25.33
CA GLU A 56 -19.52 11.12 24.36
C GLU A 56 -18.04 11.53 24.17
N PRO A 57 -17.10 10.57 24.10
CA PRO A 57 -15.68 10.86 23.86
C PRO A 57 -15.43 11.74 22.62
N LEU A 58 -16.21 11.55 21.55
CA LEU A 58 -16.11 12.34 20.32
C LEU A 58 -16.33 13.84 20.58
N TYR A 59 -17.22 14.21 21.50
CA TYR A 59 -17.44 15.60 21.88
C TYR A 59 -16.16 16.24 22.41
N THR A 60 -15.49 15.54 23.33
CA THR A 60 -14.22 16.00 23.91
C THR A 60 -13.14 16.14 22.84
N PHE A 61 -13.04 15.16 21.94
CA PHE A 61 -12.09 15.20 20.83
C PHE A 61 -12.33 16.42 19.92
N LEU A 62 -13.56 16.61 19.43
CA LEU A 62 -13.92 17.73 18.55
C LEU A 62 -13.78 19.11 19.23
N SER A 63 -13.84 19.13 20.57
CA SER A 63 -13.61 20.34 21.37
C SER A 63 -12.14 20.73 21.49
N PHE A 64 -11.21 19.80 21.24
CA PHE A 64 -9.77 20.00 21.43
C PHE A 64 -8.95 20.04 20.13
N ILE A 65 -9.53 19.61 19.01
CA ILE A 65 -8.86 19.74 17.73
C ILE A 65 -8.85 21.17 17.21
N ASP A 66 -7.70 21.54 16.68
CA ASP A 66 -7.46 22.78 15.98
C ASP A 66 -7.79 22.59 14.49
N SER A 67 -8.11 23.65 13.77
CA SER A 67 -8.40 23.62 12.34
C SER A 67 -7.90 24.91 11.67
N TYR A 68 -7.67 24.84 10.37
CA TYR A 68 -7.16 25.97 9.56
C TYR A 68 -8.10 26.23 8.39
N LYS A 69 -8.11 27.45 7.82
CA LYS A 69 -8.87 27.75 6.60
C LYS A 69 -7.97 27.70 5.37
N PRO A 70 -8.36 27.02 4.28
CA PRO A 70 -9.71 26.55 3.96
C PRO A 70 -10.14 25.32 4.74
N ASN A 71 -11.44 25.19 4.95
CA ASN A 71 -12.03 24.14 5.80
C ASN A 71 -11.72 22.71 5.33
N ASP A 72 -11.42 22.51 4.05
CA ASP A 72 -11.04 21.23 3.46
C ASP A 72 -9.51 21.05 3.32
N LEU A 73 -8.72 21.75 4.13
CA LEU A 73 -7.26 21.62 4.12
C LEU A 73 -6.84 20.13 4.23
N PRO A 74 -6.04 19.62 3.28
CA PRO A 74 -5.38 18.33 3.40
C PRO A 74 -4.45 18.27 4.63
N LEU A 75 -4.71 17.36 5.58
CA LEU A 75 -3.76 17.09 6.67
C LEU A 75 -2.63 16.18 6.21
N THR A 76 -2.95 15.31 5.26
CA THR A 76 -2.04 14.33 4.67
C THR A 76 -2.27 14.30 3.16
N ALA A 77 -1.50 13.48 2.46
CA ALA A 77 -1.81 13.18 1.07
C ALA A 77 -3.09 12.32 0.94
N GLU A 78 -3.60 11.76 2.03
CA GLU A 78 -4.68 10.78 2.03
C GLU A 78 -6.02 11.38 2.47
N PHE A 79 -6.03 12.32 3.42
CA PHE A 79 -7.27 12.92 3.92
C PHE A 79 -7.17 14.38 4.36
N CYS A 80 -8.34 15.04 4.32
CA CYS A 80 -8.58 16.40 4.80
C CYS A 80 -8.82 16.43 6.31
N GLN A 81 -8.64 17.61 6.92
CA GLN A 81 -9.10 17.86 8.28
C GLN A 81 -10.63 17.69 8.43
N PRO A 82 -11.16 17.49 9.63
CA PRO A 82 -12.59 17.37 9.87
C PRO A 82 -13.36 18.62 9.42
N GLU A 83 -14.30 18.42 8.50
CA GLU A 83 -15.26 19.41 8.06
C GLU A 83 -16.67 18.95 8.48
N PRO A 84 -17.29 19.59 9.49
CA PRO A 84 -18.56 19.16 10.03
C PRO A 84 -19.69 19.00 9.01
N SER A 85 -19.69 19.78 7.92
CA SER A 85 -20.70 19.64 6.86
C SER A 85 -20.59 18.34 6.05
N TRP A 86 -19.55 17.54 6.27
CA TRP A 86 -19.34 16.22 5.67
C TRP A 86 -19.55 15.06 6.63
N PHE A 87 -19.82 15.31 7.93
CA PHE A 87 -19.99 14.22 8.90
C PHE A 87 -21.15 13.29 8.54
N ASP A 88 -22.22 13.85 7.98
CA ASP A 88 -23.32 13.11 7.36
C ASP A 88 -23.22 13.21 5.84
N ASP A 89 -22.70 12.16 5.22
CA ASP A 89 -22.55 12.05 3.75
C ASP A 89 -23.51 10.97 3.19
N ASN A 90 -24.71 10.88 3.81
CA ASN A 90 -25.85 10.06 3.37
C ASN A 90 -25.59 8.54 3.32
N PHE A 91 -24.68 8.01 4.13
CA PHE A 91 -24.34 6.58 4.13
C PHE A 91 -25.26 5.69 4.98
N GLN A 92 -26.21 6.29 5.71
CA GLN A 92 -27.16 5.55 6.55
C GLN A 92 -28.07 4.61 5.75
N GLU A 93 -28.17 4.77 4.43
CA GLU A 93 -28.89 3.82 3.56
C GLU A 93 -28.09 2.53 3.29
N LEU A 94 -26.78 2.53 3.56
CA LEU A 94 -25.86 1.42 3.29
C LEU A 94 -25.52 0.60 4.54
N ASP A 95 -25.69 1.19 5.73
CA ASP A 95 -25.29 0.59 7.00
C ASP A 95 -26.14 1.12 8.17
N ASP A 96 -26.59 0.22 9.03
CA ASP A 96 -27.43 0.54 10.19
C ASP A 96 -26.63 1.10 11.38
N ARG A 97 -25.29 1.03 11.34
CA ARG A 97 -24.40 1.54 12.40
C ARG A 97 -24.43 3.08 12.48
N ARG A 98 -24.24 3.63 13.68
CA ARG A 98 -24.08 5.07 13.87
C ARG A 98 -22.67 5.52 13.46
N ILE A 99 -22.48 5.85 12.18
CA ILE A 99 -21.19 6.20 11.61
C ILE A 99 -21.17 7.65 11.11
N ILE A 100 -20.02 8.31 11.24
CA ILE A 100 -19.74 9.61 10.65
C ILE A 100 -18.49 9.56 9.75
N LEU A 101 -18.43 10.40 8.72
CA LEU A 101 -17.18 10.63 7.99
C LEU A 101 -16.35 11.68 8.73
N LEU A 102 -15.35 11.23 9.50
CA LEU A 102 -14.56 12.12 10.35
C LEU A 102 -13.46 12.87 9.57
N TYR A 103 -12.79 12.16 8.65
CA TYR A 103 -11.78 12.75 7.76
C TYR A 103 -12.10 12.36 6.32
N ALA A 104 -12.37 13.33 5.45
CA ALA A 104 -12.72 13.07 4.05
C ALA A 104 -11.51 12.67 3.20
N ASP A 105 -11.74 11.83 2.20
CA ASP A 105 -10.73 11.36 1.24
C ASP A 105 -10.16 12.51 0.38
N GLU A 106 -8.83 12.63 0.36
CA GLU A 106 -8.10 13.58 -0.48
C GLU A 106 -7.43 12.89 -1.69
N THR A 107 -7.46 11.56 -1.77
CA THR A 107 -6.77 10.80 -2.81
C THR A 107 -7.44 10.84 -4.17
N ASN A 108 -8.76 11.08 -4.22
CA ASN A 108 -9.55 11.08 -5.45
C ASN A 108 -10.51 12.28 -5.52
N THR A 109 -11.04 12.54 -6.72
CA THR A 109 -12.07 13.56 -6.94
C THR A 109 -13.36 12.91 -7.46
N PRO A 110 -14.54 13.25 -6.91
CA PRO A 110 -14.78 14.20 -5.81
C PRO A 110 -14.36 13.67 -4.43
N LYS A 111 -14.00 14.58 -3.51
CA LYS A 111 -13.52 14.29 -2.13
C LYS A 111 -14.57 13.61 -1.21
N THR A 112 -15.80 13.44 -1.69
CA THR A 112 -16.95 12.89 -0.95
C THR A 112 -17.21 11.43 -1.34
N ASP A 113 -16.16 10.67 -1.67
CA ASP A 113 -16.27 9.25 -2.01
C ASP A 113 -15.67 8.33 -0.95
N GLY A 114 -15.55 8.83 0.28
CA GLY A 114 -15.00 8.06 1.38
C GLY A 114 -14.08 8.86 2.28
N GLY A 115 -13.29 8.11 3.04
CA GLY A 115 -12.29 8.64 3.94
C GLY A 115 -12.20 7.77 5.19
N LEU A 116 -11.83 8.39 6.31
CA LEU A 116 -11.77 7.76 7.62
C LEU A 116 -13.11 7.95 8.34
N TYR A 117 -13.87 6.87 8.43
CA TYR A 117 -15.13 6.82 9.13
C TYR A 117 -14.92 6.53 10.61
N PHE A 118 -15.78 7.08 11.46
CA PHE A 118 -15.78 6.85 12.90
C PHE A 118 -17.12 6.25 13.31
N ASN A 119 -17.09 5.13 14.03
CA ASN A 119 -18.25 4.46 14.57
C ASN A 119 -18.54 4.99 15.98
N LEU A 120 -19.69 5.66 16.15
CA LEU A 120 -20.13 6.29 17.39
C LEU A 120 -20.51 5.29 18.48
N ASP A 121 -20.72 4.01 18.14
CA ASP A 121 -21.09 2.97 19.10
C ASP A 121 -19.86 2.22 19.65
N THR A 122 -18.76 2.17 18.88
CA THR A 122 -17.54 1.42 19.26
C THR A 122 -16.31 2.30 19.45
N ASP A 123 -16.38 3.58 19.10
CA ASP A 123 -15.25 4.53 19.09
C ASP A 123 -14.06 4.10 18.20
N LEU A 124 -14.31 3.23 17.22
CA LEU A 124 -13.32 2.76 16.25
C LEU A 124 -13.46 3.47 14.91
N VAL A 125 -12.41 3.39 14.10
CA VAL A 125 -12.36 3.95 12.76
C VAL A 125 -12.06 2.90 11.70
N CYS A 126 -12.54 3.19 10.48
CA CYS A 126 -12.23 2.42 9.29
C CYS A 126 -12.13 3.36 8.10
N TRP A 127 -11.07 3.19 7.32
CA TRP A 127 -10.92 3.80 6.01
C TRP A 127 -11.70 2.99 4.97
N THR A 128 -12.55 3.63 4.18
CA THR A 128 -13.18 2.97 3.03
C THR A 128 -13.62 3.99 1.99
N ARG A 129 -13.89 3.49 0.77
CA ARG A 129 -14.56 4.23 -0.30
C ARG A 129 -15.86 3.53 -0.65
N LEU A 130 -17.00 4.15 -0.33
CA LEU A 130 -18.28 3.46 -0.39
C LEU A 130 -18.80 3.27 -1.83
N ARG A 131 -18.50 4.16 -2.78
CA ARG A 131 -18.87 3.91 -4.19
C ARG A 131 -17.99 2.85 -4.86
N GLY A 132 -16.82 2.55 -4.31
CA GLY A 132 -15.89 1.53 -4.82
C GLY A 132 -16.07 0.15 -4.18
N CYS A 133 -16.22 0.08 -2.85
CA CYS A 133 -16.26 -1.16 -2.09
C CYS A 133 -17.70 -1.63 -1.78
N GLY A 134 -18.69 -0.74 -1.82
CA GLY A 134 -20.10 -1.05 -1.61
C GLY A 134 -20.50 -1.44 -0.18
N ARG A 135 -19.55 -1.73 0.72
CA ARG A 135 -19.78 -2.07 2.14
C ARG A 135 -18.59 -1.65 3.02
N PHE A 136 -18.87 -1.44 4.29
CA PHE A 136 -17.86 -1.30 5.34
C PHE A 136 -17.24 -2.65 5.71
N LEU A 137 -16.04 -2.61 6.28
CA LEU A 137 -15.40 -3.80 6.83
C LEU A 137 -16.18 -4.33 8.07
N PRO A 138 -16.06 -5.63 8.37
CA PRO A 138 -16.53 -6.20 9.64
C PRO A 138 -15.91 -5.47 10.84
N ASP A 139 -16.64 -5.34 11.94
CA ASP A 139 -16.23 -4.56 13.12
C ASP A 139 -14.87 -5.00 13.68
N GLU A 140 -14.53 -6.29 13.53
CA GLU A 140 -13.25 -6.86 13.98
C GLU A 140 -12.02 -6.28 13.25
N GLN A 141 -12.23 -5.65 12.09
CA GLN A 141 -11.18 -5.03 11.28
C GLN A 141 -11.07 -3.50 11.50
N TRP A 142 -11.97 -2.91 12.29
CA TRP A 142 -11.90 -1.49 12.64
C TRP A 142 -10.80 -1.28 13.68
N VAL A 143 -10.18 -0.11 13.65
CA VAL A 143 -9.01 0.20 14.48
C VAL A 143 -9.21 1.44 15.33
N PRO A 144 -8.49 1.62 16.45
CA PRO A 144 -8.56 2.86 17.22
C PRO A 144 -8.15 4.09 16.40
N LEU A 145 -8.85 5.22 16.58
CA LEU A 145 -8.49 6.49 15.91
C LEU A 145 -7.03 6.89 16.18
N GLU A 146 -6.53 6.63 17.39
CA GLU A 146 -5.13 6.91 17.75
C GLU A 146 -4.15 6.20 16.80
N LEU A 147 -4.43 4.93 16.45
CA LEU A 147 -3.60 4.18 15.52
C LEU A 147 -3.57 4.87 14.16
N ALA A 148 -4.74 5.24 13.62
CA ALA A 148 -4.83 5.88 12.30
C ALA A 148 -4.08 7.22 12.25
N LEU A 149 -4.27 8.08 13.25
CA LEU A 149 -3.56 9.36 13.32
C LEU A 149 -2.06 9.19 13.52
N ARG A 150 -1.63 8.20 14.33
CA ARG A 150 -0.21 7.88 14.52
C ARG A 150 0.42 7.35 13.23
N LYS A 151 -0.29 6.53 12.45
CA LYS A 151 0.15 6.06 11.13
C LYS A 151 0.34 7.22 10.16
N ALA A 152 -0.63 8.12 10.09
CA ALA A 152 -0.52 9.34 9.30
C ALA A 152 0.67 10.24 9.72
N LEU A 153 0.93 10.37 11.02
CA LEU A 153 2.06 11.16 11.51
C LEU A 153 3.39 10.49 11.17
N ASN A 154 3.48 9.17 11.34
CA ASN A 154 4.66 8.40 10.94
C ASN A 154 4.95 8.57 9.44
N MET A 155 3.94 8.66 8.59
CA MET A 155 4.13 8.91 7.15
C MET A 155 4.75 10.29 6.87
N TRP A 156 4.39 11.33 7.63
CA TRP A 156 5.10 12.61 7.60
C TRP A 156 6.56 12.48 8.05
N GLU A 157 6.81 11.76 9.15
CA GLU A 157 8.15 11.58 9.72
C GLU A 157 9.09 10.78 8.81
N LEU A 158 8.53 9.79 8.12
CA LEU A 158 9.23 8.98 7.13
C LEU A 158 9.47 9.72 5.81
N GLY A 159 8.90 10.93 5.65
CA GLY A 159 8.99 11.70 4.41
C GLY A 159 8.12 11.18 3.27
N LYS A 160 7.14 10.31 3.59
CA LYS A 160 6.13 9.82 2.62
C LYS A 160 5.07 10.87 2.32
N PHE A 161 4.87 11.82 3.23
CA PHE A 161 4.12 13.04 2.96
C PHE A 161 5.06 14.24 2.88
N ALA A 162 4.94 15.02 1.81
CA ALA A 162 5.77 16.20 1.56
C ALA A 162 4.99 17.26 0.78
N TRP A 163 5.42 18.51 0.86
CA TRP A 163 4.84 19.59 0.05
C TRP A 163 5.39 19.61 -1.37
N GLY A 164 4.50 19.76 -2.37
CA GLY A 164 4.88 19.93 -3.77
C GLY A 164 5.66 18.76 -4.37
N GLY A 165 5.36 17.55 -3.90
CA GLY A 165 6.01 16.29 -4.30
C GLY A 165 5.49 15.71 -5.62
N GLU A 166 5.87 14.45 -5.89
CA GLU A 166 5.61 13.69 -7.13
C GLU A 166 4.13 13.35 -7.42
N THR A 167 3.17 13.94 -6.72
CA THR A 167 1.76 13.64 -6.99
C THR A 167 1.40 14.15 -8.36
N GLY A 168 0.97 13.23 -9.22
CA GLY A 168 0.73 13.47 -10.65
C GLY A 168 -0.34 14.52 -10.97
N TRP A 169 -0.76 14.51 -12.22
CA TRP A 169 -1.34 15.64 -12.98
C TRP A 169 -2.54 16.40 -12.38
N TYR A 170 -3.11 15.96 -11.26
CA TYR A 170 -4.28 16.58 -10.61
C TYR A 170 -3.99 17.35 -9.32
N ARG A 171 -2.77 17.31 -8.75
CA ARG A 171 -2.44 18.07 -7.53
C ARG A 171 -1.62 19.33 -7.81
N SER A 172 -1.99 20.41 -7.13
CA SER A 172 -1.19 21.64 -7.10
C SER A 172 0.17 21.38 -6.45
N LYS A 173 1.21 22.07 -6.93
CA LYS A 173 2.53 22.12 -6.26
C LYS A 173 2.48 22.77 -4.88
N GLU A 174 1.35 23.39 -4.54
CA GLU A 174 1.07 24.04 -3.27
C GLU A 174 0.19 23.16 -2.36
N ALA A 175 0.18 21.84 -2.56
CA ALA A 175 -0.56 20.89 -1.74
C ALA A 175 0.37 19.86 -1.09
N VAL A 176 -0.15 19.18 -0.07
CA VAL A 176 0.48 17.99 0.51
C VAL A 176 0.40 16.85 -0.51
N SER A 177 1.55 16.24 -0.78
CA SER A 177 1.78 15.21 -1.78
C SER A 177 2.28 13.92 -1.14
N TYR A 178 1.96 12.80 -1.78
CA TYR A 178 2.53 11.50 -1.49
C TYR A 178 3.89 11.36 -2.19
N VAL A 179 4.87 10.79 -1.49
CA VAL A 179 6.18 10.42 -2.03
C VAL A 179 6.18 8.91 -2.22
N SER A 180 6.24 8.49 -3.49
CA SER A 180 6.09 7.09 -3.93
C SER A 180 7.04 6.15 -3.17
N TRP A 181 8.31 6.51 -3.03
CA TRP A 181 9.28 5.79 -2.21
C TRP A 181 10.38 6.70 -1.67
N THR A 182 11.01 6.27 -0.58
CA THR A 182 12.11 6.97 0.08
C THR A 182 13.38 6.13 0.09
N PRO A 183 14.58 6.71 0.28
CA PRO A 183 15.81 5.92 0.43
C PRO A 183 15.75 4.87 1.54
N GLN A 184 14.92 5.11 2.57
CA GLN A 184 14.68 4.15 3.63
C GLN A 184 13.90 2.93 3.13
N ASP A 185 12.94 3.10 2.23
CA ASP A 185 12.15 2.00 1.64
C ASP A 185 13.05 1.06 0.83
N LEU A 186 13.95 1.64 0.03
CA LEU A 186 14.96 0.88 -0.70
C LEU A 186 15.90 0.12 0.27
N THR A 187 16.39 0.80 1.30
CA THR A 187 17.29 0.20 2.29
C THR A 187 16.64 -0.97 3.02
N LYS A 188 15.36 -0.86 3.40
CA LYS A 188 14.64 -1.95 4.05
C LYS A 188 14.44 -3.13 3.10
N SER A 189 13.99 -2.88 1.87
CA SER A 189 13.80 -3.92 0.85
C SER A 189 15.10 -4.66 0.54
N LEU A 190 16.23 -3.94 0.39
CA LEU A 190 17.55 -4.56 0.18
C LEU A 190 17.99 -5.41 1.37
N ARG A 191 17.76 -4.98 2.61
CA ARG A 191 18.07 -5.79 3.80
C ARG A 191 17.24 -7.06 3.86
N ARG A 192 15.95 -7.01 3.52
CA ARG A 192 15.10 -8.21 3.45
C ARG A 192 15.53 -9.13 2.33
N TRP A 193 15.90 -8.58 1.19
CA TRP A 193 16.42 -9.34 0.08
C TRP A 193 17.71 -10.10 0.46
N GLU A 194 18.69 -9.40 1.04
CA GLU A 194 19.94 -10.04 1.50
C GLU A 194 19.66 -11.14 2.53
N TYR A 195 18.77 -10.88 3.50
CA TYR A 195 18.43 -11.86 4.51
C TYR A 195 17.72 -13.09 3.93
N LEU A 196 16.84 -12.91 2.94
CA LEU A 196 16.24 -14.02 2.19
C LEU A 196 17.32 -14.87 1.51
N LEU A 197 18.29 -14.24 0.83
CA LEU A 197 19.37 -14.95 0.16
C LEU A 197 20.22 -15.77 1.15
N GLU A 198 20.54 -15.20 2.31
CA GLU A 198 21.26 -15.89 3.38
C GLU A 198 20.44 -17.05 3.98
N ALA A 199 19.13 -16.84 4.18
CA ALA A 199 18.23 -17.86 4.70
C ALA A 199 18.14 -19.07 3.78
N ILE A 200 18.11 -18.86 2.45
CA ILE A 200 18.15 -19.93 1.45
C ILE A 200 19.53 -20.57 1.41
N GLN A 201 20.61 -19.79 1.32
CA GLN A 201 21.98 -20.31 1.22
C GLN A 201 22.38 -21.19 2.42
N SER A 202 21.96 -20.81 3.61
CA SER A 202 22.20 -21.58 4.85
C SER A 202 21.49 -22.93 4.86
N ARG A 203 20.40 -23.09 4.10
CA ARG A 203 19.59 -24.31 4.00
C ARG A 203 19.88 -25.16 2.77
N LEU A 204 20.82 -24.74 1.91
CA LEU A 204 21.25 -25.58 0.79
C LEU A 204 21.78 -26.93 1.28
N PRO A 205 21.48 -28.04 0.57
CA PRO A 205 21.92 -29.39 0.94
C PRO A 205 23.44 -29.51 1.15
N GLU A 206 23.83 -30.47 1.99
CA GLU A 206 25.25 -30.79 2.17
C GLU A 206 25.89 -31.21 0.84
N GLY A 207 27.07 -30.66 0.54
CA GLY A 207 27.78 -30.89 -0.72
C GLY A 207 27.49 -29.86 -1.82
N THR A 208 26.46 -29.02 -1.66
CA THR A 208 26.22 -27.89 -2.58
C THR A 208 27.24 -26.78 -2.33
N PRO A 209 27.97 -26.29 -3.36
CA PRO A 209 28.89 -25.17 -3.21
C PRO A 209 28.18 -23.90 -2.74
N ARG A 210 28.62 -23.35 -1.60
CA ARG A 210 28.13 -22.07 -1.07
C ARG A 210 28.98 -20.93 -1.62
N SER A 211 28.77 -20.62 -2.90
CA SER A 211 29.42 -19.50 -3.56
C SER A 211 28.96 -18.17 -2.94
N PRO A 212 29.82 -17.12 -2.93
CA PRO A 212 29.38 -15.79 -2.55
C PRO A 212 28.28 -15.30 -3.50
N PHE A 213 27.44 -14.39 -3.01
CA PHE A 213 26.51 -13.66 -3.86
C PHE A 213 27.29 -12.82 -4.88
N LEU A 214 26.71 -12.68 -6.06
CA LEU A 214 27.28 -11.94 -7.18
C LEU A 214 26.94 -10.45 -7.06
N ASP A 215 27.73 -9.64 -7.76
CA ASP A 215 27.47 -8.20 -7.85
C ASP A 215 26.11 -7.91 -8.49
N PRO A 216 25.45 -6.80 -8.11
CA PRO A 216 24.19 -6.37 -8.72
C PRO A 216 24.29 -6.13 -10.23
N LEU A 217 23.13 -5.98 -10.89
CA LEU A 217 23.10 -5.59 -12.30
C LEU A 217 23.75 -4.22 -12.49
N SER A 218 24.52 -4.05 -13.56
CA SER A 218 25.18 -2.78 -13.83
C SER A 218 24.17 -1.69 -14.19
N ALA A 219 24.40 -0.48 -13.69
CA ALA A 219 23.55 0.68 -14.01
C ALA A 219 23.49 0.94 -15.53
N ASP A 220 24.59 0.70 -16.26
CA ASP A 220 24.65 0.84 -17.72
C ASP A 220 23.72 -0.15 -18.44
N LEU A 221 23.50 -1.35 -17.89
CA LEU A 221 22.57 -2.32 -18.45
C LEU A 221 21.12 -1.93 -18.11
N VAL A 222 20.85 -1.64 -16.84
CA VAL A 222 19.49 -1.32 -16.35
C VAL A 222 18.95 -0.05 -17.01
N ASN A 223 19.78 0.98 -17.19
CA ASN A 223 19.38 2.27 -17.79
C ASN A 223 19.07 2.20 -19.29
N LYS A 224 19.32 1.07 -19.96
CA LYS A 224 18.92 0.87 -21.37
C LYS A 224 17.41 0.68 -21.53
N PHE A 225 16.70 0.35 -20.45
CA PHE A 225 15.28 -0.01 -20.49
C PHE A 225 14.44 0.94 -19.63
N GLN A 226 13.16 1.10 -20.03
CA GLN A 226 12.19 1.89 -19.28
C GLN A 226 11.62 1.05 -18.14
N LEU A 227 11.90 1.50 -16.92
CA LEU A 227 11.54 0.88 -15.65
C LEU A 227 11.13 1.96 -14.65
N SER A 228 10.36 1.59 -13.64
CA SER A 228 10.06 2.41 -12.47
C SER A 228 11.34 2.82 -11.74
N SER A 229 11.30 3.98 -11.08
CA SER A 229 12.47 4.55 -10.42
C SER A 229 12.98 3.65 -9.29
N PHE A 230 12.04 3.08 -8.51
CA PHE A 230 12.36 2.10 -7.47
C PHE A 230 12.96 0.81 -8.04
N ALA A 231 12.40 0.26 -9.13
CA ALA A 231 12.92 -0.97 -9.75
C ALA A 231 14.37 -0.79 -10.22
N LYS A 232 14.70 0.35 -10.85
CA LYS A 232 16.08 0.67 -11.24
C LYS A 232 17.00 0.69 -10.04
N ALA A 233 16.60 1.39 -8.98
CA ALA A 233 17.39 1.53 -7.77
C ALA A 233 17.60 0.18 -7.06
N PHE A 234 16.56 -0.65 -6.99
CA PHE A 234 16.64 -1.99 -6.42
C PHE A 234 17.55 -2.90 -7.24
N LEU A 235 17.33 -3.03 -8.55
CA LEU A 235 18.11 -3.92 -9.42
C LEU A 235 19.60 -3.57 -9.50
N CYS A 236 19.94 -2.28 -9.38
CA CYS A 236 21.34 -1.82 -9.36
C CYS A 236 22.04 -2.02 -8.01
N ALA A 237 21.30 -2.37 -6.94
CA ALA A 237 21.84 -2.50 -5.58
C ALA A 237 21.65 -3.90 -4.99
N ALA A 238 20.65 -4.65 -5.46
CA ALA A 238 20.33 -5.99 -5.00
C ALA A 238 21.39 -6.99 -5.47
N LYS A 239 22.00 -7.70 -4.52
CA LYS A 239 22.95 -8.80 -4.83
C LYS A 239 22.25 -9.91 -5.60
N CYS A 240 22.96 -10.52 -6.54
CA CYS A 240 22.43 -11.66 -7.29
C CYS A 240 22.78 -12.98 -6.56
N PRO A 241 21.81 -13.90 -6.36
CA PRO A 241 22.08 -15.19 -5.73
C PRO A 241 22.99 -16.05 -6.61
N SER A 242 23.74 -16.96 -5.98
CA SER A 242 24.52 -17.99 -6.68
C SER A 242 23.71 -19.25 -7.00
N PHE A 243 22.42 -19.25 -6.67
CA PHE A 243 21.46 -20.33 -6.89
C PHE A 243 20.27 -19.77 -7.68
N LYS A 244 19.47 -20.65 -8.27
CA LYS A 244 18.47 -20.26 -9.27
C LYS A 244 17.18 -19.70 -8.68
N HIS A 245 16.61 -20.37 -7.68
CA HIS A 245 15.25 -20.12 -7.20
C HIS A 245 15.22 -19.42 -5.84
N VAL A 246 14.50 -18.30 -5.76
CA VAL A 246 14.36 -17.48 -4.53
C VAL A 246 12.99 -17.61 -3.88
N ALA A 247 12.00 -18.11 -4.62
CA ALA A 247 10.66 -18.48 -4.18
C ALA A 247 10.11 -19.57 -5.13
N PRO A 248 8.95 -20.20 -4.86
CA PRO A 248 8.39 -21.26 -5.70
C PRO A 248 8.25 -20.83 -7.18
N GLY A 249 9.11 -21.37 -8.05
CA GLY A 249 9.14 -21.02 -9.47
C GLY A 249 9.62 -19.59 -9.81
N ILE A 250 10.11 -18.81 -8.84
CA ILE A 250 10.62 -17.44 -9.04
C ILE A 250 12.14 -17.44 -8.94
N THR A 251 12.78 -16.66 -9.80
CA THR A 251 14.24 -16.54 -9.93
C THR A 251 14.69 -15.09 -9.80
N ALA A 252 16.00 -14.88 -9.66
CA ALA A 252 16.61 -13.57 -9.79
C ALA A 252 17.18 -13.36 -11.19
N PHE A 253 17.23 -12.11 -11.65
CA PHE A 253 17.88 -11.80 -12.92
C PHE A 253 19.38 -12.05 -12.89
N THR A 254 19.88 -12.57 -14.01
CA THR A 254 21.27 -12.43 -14.46
C THR A 254 21.34 -11.33 -15.52
N PRO A 255 22.53 -10.77 -15.82
CA PRO A 255 22.67 -9.79 -16.91
C PRO A 255 22.11 -10.28 -18.25
N GLU A 256 22.29 -11.55 -18.56
CA GLU A 256 21.84 -12.17 -19.82
C GLU A 256 20.32 -12.32 -19.85
N THR A 257 19.72 -12.83 -18.78
CA THR A 257 18.27 -13.03 -18.70
C THR A 257 17.52 -11.70 -18.65
N PHE A 258 18.07 -10.71 -17.94
CA PHE A 258 17.53 -9.35 -17.92
C PHE A 258 17.55 -8.71 -19.32
N ALA A 259 18.71 -8.76 -20.00
CA ALA A 259 18.84 -8.22 -21.36
C ALA A 259 17.95 -8.95 -22.36
N ALA A 260 17.77 -10.27 -22.22
CA ALA A 260 16.92 -11.07 -23.09
C ALA A 260 15.43 -10.73 -22.93
N ILE A 261 14.94 -10.66 -21.68
CA ILE A 261 13.53 -10.37 -21.40
C ILE A 261 13.18 -8.94 -21.84
N TYR A 262 13.91 -7.94 -21.34
CA TYR A 262 13.62 -6.54 -21.67
C TYR A 262 14.02 -6.15 -23.10
N GLY A 263 14.99 -6.84 -23.70
CA GLY A 263 15.37 -6.62 -25.10
C GLY A 263 14.42 -7.25 -26.12
N ALA A 264 13.60 -8.21 -25.72
CA ALA A 264 12.57 -8.81 -26.56
C ALA A 264 11.23 -8.06 -26.53
N GLU A 265 11.07 -7.10 -25.61
CA GLU A 265 9.85 -6.34 -25.46
C GLU A 265 9.53 -5.50 -26.70
N SER A 266 8.25 -5.51 -27.10
CA SER A 266 7.77 -4.65 -28.18
C SER A 266 7.80 -3.17 -27.78
N PRO A 267 8.24 -2.25 -28.65
CA PRO A 267 8.07 -0.81 -28.44
C PRO A 267 6.61 -0.37 -28.25
N THR A 268 5.65 -1.21 -28.66
CA THR A 268 4.21 -0.98 -28.47
C THR A 268 3.64 -1.72 -27.26
N SER A 269 4.48 -2.23 -26.34
CA SER A 269 3.99 -2.90 -25.13
C SER A 269 3.11 -1.96 -24.32
N ARG A 270 2.00 -2.48 -23.80
CA ARG A 270 1.00 -1.69 -23.08
C ARG A 270 1.60 -1.05 -21.84
N ARG A 271 2.50 -1.75 -21.12
CA ARG A 271 3.14 -1.20 -19.92
C ARG A 271 3.99 0.03 -20.20
N LEU A 272 4.57 0.15 -21.40
CA LEU A 272 5.35 1.32 -21.82
C LEU A 272 4.45 2.53 -22.17
N GLN A 273 3.19 2.28 -22.50
CA GLN A 273 2.21 3.30 -22.86
C GLN A 273 1.49 3.89 -21.65
N ILE A 274 1.42 3.16 -20.52
CA ILE A 274 0.75 3.60 -19.29
C ILE A 274 1.22 4.99 -18.86
N GLU A 275 2.53 5.24 -18.88
CA GLU A 275 3.10 6.53 -18.47
C GLU A 275 2.60 7.69 -19.36
N GLN A 276 2.40 7.42 -20.65
CA GLN A 276 1.90 8.41 -21.62
C GLN A 276 0.40 8.69 -21.47
N GLU A 277 -0.36 7.74 -20.93
CA GLU A 277 -1.80 7.85 -20.71
C GLU A 277 -2.16 8.40 -19.31
N GLY A 278 -1.18 8.97 -18.62
CA GLY A 278 -1.36 9.56 -17.29
C GLY A 278 -1.13 8.58 -16.14
N GLY A 279 -0.58 7.39 -16.42
CA GLY A 279 0.03 6.54 -15.41
C GLY A 279 1.31 7.16 -14.86
N PHE A 280 1.66 6.82 -13.63
CA PHE A 280 2.70 7.54 -12.90
C PHE A 280 4.10 6.97 -13.11
N GLU A 281 4.23 5.63 -13.15
CA GLU A 281 5.48 4.96 -13.53
C GLU A 281 5.21 3.68 -14.32
N THR A 282 6.24 3.22 -15.02
CA THR A 282 6.20 2.00 -15.81
C THR A 282 6.24 0.75 -14.92
N ILE A 283 5.27 -0.16 -15.10
CA ILE A 283 5.26 -1.48 -14.44
C ILE A 283 6.53 -2.24 -14.80
N SER A 284 7.23 -2.81 -13.80
CA SER A 284 8.59 -3.33 -13.99
C SER A 284 8.78 -4.69 -13.34
N LEU A 285 9.04 -5.73 -14.13
CA LEU A 285 9.43 -7.05 -13.63
C LEU A 285 10.79 -6.96 -12.90
N ILE A 286 10.87 -7.41 -11.66
CA ILE A 286 12.14 -7.43 -10.91
C ILE A 286 12.63 -8.83 -10.58
N LEU A 287 11.74 -9.83 -10.51
CA LEU A 287 12.09 -11.23 -10.27
C LEU A 287 11.29 -12.13 -11.23
N PRO A 288 11.90 -12.63 -12.32
CA PRO A 288 11.20 -13.42 -13.32
C PRO A 288 10.92 -14.85 -12.83
N SER A 289 9.89 -15.49 -13.38
CA SER A 289 9.69 -16.93 -13.27
C SER A 289 10.49 -17.69 -14.34
N THR A 290 10.71 -18.98 -14.12
CA THR A 290 11.18 -19.90 -15.18
C THR A 290 10.11 -20.31 -16.19
N ALA A 291 8.84 -20.01 -15.91
CA ALA A 291 7.74 -20.30 -16.81
C ALA A 291 7.81 -19.44 -18.09
N GLY A 292 7.16 -19.91 -19.16
CA GLY A 292 7.00 -19.15 -20.38
C GLY A 292 6.10 -17.91 -20.19
N PRO A 293 5.90 -17.10 -21.25
CA PRO A 293 4.99 -15.96 -21.22
C PRO A 293 3.59 -16.34 -20.73
N VAL A 294 2.91 -15.41 -20.06
CA VAL A 294 1.55 -15.64 -19.56
C VAL A 294 0.62 -15.85 -20.75
N VAL A 295 -0.08 -16.98 -20.76
CA VAL A 295 -1.07 -17.27 -21.80
C VAL A 295 -2.42 -16.71 -21.37
N LYS A 296 -3.07 -15.98 -22.28
CA LYS A 296 -4.41 -15.43 -22.05
C LYS A 296 -5.40 -16.58 -21.84
N SER A 297 -6.00 -16.65 -20.65
CA SER A 297 -7.09 -17.59 -20.38
C SER A 297 -8.41 -17.07 -20.93
N GLU A 298 -9.29 -17.97 -21.38
CA GLU A 298 -10.69 -17.64 -21.68
C GLU A 298 -11.52 -17.50 -20.39
N ASP A 299 -11.08 -18.12 -19.30
CA ASP A 299 -11.68 -17.96 -17.98
C ASP A 299 -11.40 -16.57 -17.44
N ARG A 300 -12.32 -15.99 -16.66
CA ARG A 300 -12.13 -14.66 -16.06
C ARG A 300 -11.38 -14.68 -14.72
N HIS A 301 -11.31 -15.84 -14.07
CA HIS A 301 -10.79 -16.01 -12.72
C HIS A 301 -10.20 -17.41 -12.53
N LEU A 302 -9.18 -17.52 -11.66
CA LEU A 302 -8.76 -18.80 -11.10
C LEU A 302 -9.42 -18.97 -9.73
N PHE A 303 -10.04 -20.14 -9.51
CA PHE A 303 -10.66 -20.47 -8.22
C PHE A 303 -9.57 -20.88 -7.25
N ASP A 304 -9.40 -20.14 -6.16
CA ASP A 304 -8.39 -20.44 -5.14
C ASP A 304 -8.92 -21.34 -4.01
N GLY A 305 -10.22 -21.65 -4.00
CA GLY A 305 -10.86 -22.48 -2.97
C GLY A 305 -12.02 -21.77 -2.26
N GLU A 306 -11.90 -20.47 -2.05
CA GLU A 306 -12.93 -19.63 -1.40
C GLU A 306 -13.15 -18.28 -2.09
N ASP A 307 -12.15 -17.82 -2.85
CA ASP A 307 -12.12 -16.55 -3.58
C ASP A 307 -11.74 -16.78 -5.05
N HIS A 308 -11.94 -15.73 -5.84
CA HIS A 308 -11.46 -15.64 -7.20
C HIS A 308 -10.16 -14.84 -7.23
N LEU A 309 -9.07 -15.45 -7.68
CA LEU A 309 -7.87 -14.70 -8.04
C LEU A 309 -8.13 -13.99 -9.37
N PRO A 310 -7.89 -12.67 -9.46
CA PRO A 310 -7.92 -11.98 -10.73
C PRO A 310 -6.83 -12.57 -11.63
N LEU A 311 -7.10 -12.61 -12.92
CA LEU A 311 -6.10 -12.96 -13.91
C LEU A 311 -5.31 -11.71 -14.29
N ALA A 312 -4.01 -11.90 -14.49
CA ALA A 312 -3.14 -10.86 -14.98
C ALA A 312 -3.55 -10.43 -16.39
N ASP A 313 -3.58 -9.12 -16.62
CA ASP A 313 -3.72 -8.58 -17.97
C ASP A 313 -2.42 -8.90 -18.74
N THR A 314 -2.49 -9.80 -19.71
CA THR A 314 -1.33 -10.27 -20.49
C THR A 314 -0.67 -9.17 -21.31
N GLU A 315 -1.35 -8.04 -21.55
CA GLU A 315 -0.74 -6.89 -22.20
C GLU A 315 0.17 -6.11 -21.24
N LEU A 316 -0.10 -6.17 -19.93
CA LEU A 316 0.70 -5.52 -18.88
C LEU A 316 1.74 -6.46 -18.25
N TYR A 317 1.37 -7.73 -18.10
CA TYR A 317 2.15 -8.77 -17.42
C TYR A 317 2.49 -9.88 -18.41
N GLU A 318 3.43 -9.58 -19.31
CA GLU A 318 3.85 -10.52 -20.36
C GLU A 318 4.51 -11.80 -19.79
N HIS A 319 5.12 -11.70 -18.61
CA HIS A 319 5.86 -12.79 -17.97
C HIS A 319 5.33 -13.07 -16.56
N PRO A 320 5.34 -14.33 -16.10
CA PRO A 320 5.15 -14.63 -14.69
C PRO A 320 6.36 -14.14 -13.88
N GLY A 321 6.11 -13.66 -12.65
CA GLY A 321 7.15 -13.10 -11.79
C GLY A 321 6.64 -12.04 -10.82
N LEU A 322 7.57 -11.43 -10.08
CA LEU A 322 7.29 -10.31 -9.18
C LEU A 322 7.58 -8.99 -9.89
N TYR A 323 6.56 -8.13 -9.96
CA TYR A 323 6.59 -6.82 -10.58
C TYR A 323 6.58 -5.72 -9.52
N MET A 324 7.25 -4.60 -9.81
CA MET A 324 6.97 -3.30 -9.19
C MET A 324 5.84 -2.62 -9.94
N THR A 325 4.88 -2.10 -9.19
CA THR A 325 3.63 -1.55 -9.72
C THR A 325 3.27 -0.25 -9.00
N PHE A 326 3.09 0.80 -9.78
CA PHE A 326 2.70 2.11 -9.27
C PHE A 326 1.57 2.66 -10.13
N VAL A 327 0.35 2.33 -9.73
CA VAL A 327 -0.86 2.57 -10.53
C VAL A 327 -1.62 3.80 -10.05
N GLN A 328 -1.44 4.21 -8.78
CA GLN A 328 -2.25 5.26 -8.17
C GLN A 328 -1.39 6.31 -7.44
N PRO A 329 -1.86 7.56 -7.35
CA PRO A 329 -1.09 8.69 -6.80
C PRO A 329 -0.73 8.57 -5.31
N THR A 330 -1.33 7.64 -4.57
CA THR A 330 -1.00 7.32 -3.18
C THR A 330 -0.47 5.90 -3.00
N SER A 331 -0.08 5.25 -4.09
CA SER A 331 0.58 3.94 -4.02
C SER A 331 2.06 4.07 -3.69
N ASP A 332 2.59 3.03 -3.05
CA ASP A 332 4.02 2.91 -2.87
C ASP A 332 4.73 2.55 -4.18
N GLY A 333 5.85 3.20 -4.49
CA GLY A 333 6.71 2.87 -5.62
C GLY A 333 7.42 1.52 -5.47
N ASP A 334 7.50 1.00 -4.24
CA ASP A 334 7.91 -0.37 -3.91
C ASP A 334 6.72 -1.33 -3.76
N GLY A 335 5.53 -0.91 -4.19
CA GLY A 335 4.35 -1.76 -4.31
C GLY A 335 4.57 -2.86 -5.35
N THR A 336 4.06 -4.06 -5.05
CA THR A 336 4.35 -5.26 -5.84
C THR A 336 3.09 -5.95 -6.34
N ASP A 337 3.23 -6.56 -7.52
CA ASP A 337 2.26 -7.49 -8.10
C ASP A 337 2.97 -8.82 -8.39
N LEU A 338 2.46 -9.93 -7.85
CA LEU A 338 2.99 -11.27 -8.12
C LEU A 338 2.09 -11.98 -9.14
N VAL A 339 2.67 -12.34 -10.27
CA VAL A 339 1.99 -13.08 -11.34
C VAL A 339 2.51 -14.51 -11.39
N THR A 340 1.62 -15.47 -11.19
CA THR A 340 1.93 -16.90 -11.23
C THR A 340 2.09 -17.41 -12.66
N ALA A 341 2.69 -18.60 -12.84
CA ALA A 341 2.82 -19.22 -14.15
C ALA A 341 1.48 -19.49 -14.85
N GLN A 342 0.40 -19.66 -14.06
CA GLN A 342 -0.96 -19.84 -14.54
C GLN A 342 -1.68 -18.51 -14.85
N GLY A 343 -1.00 -17.37 -14.66
CA GLY A 343 -1.56 -16.04 -14.88
C GLY A 343 -2.40 -15.52 -13.70
N ALA A 344 -2.48 -16.23 -12.58
CA ALA A 344 -3.12 -15.71 -11.37
C ALA A 344 -2.32 -14.52 -10.83
N MET A 345 -3.02 -13.44 -10.48
CA MET A 345 -2.44 -12.21 -9.99
C MET A 345 -2.67 -12.07 -8.48
N ASN A 346 -1.62 -11.66 -7.77
CA ASN A 346 -1.60 -11.40 -6.33
C ASN A 346 -2.15 -12.56 -5.48
N PRO A 347 -1.57 -13.78 -5.62
CA PRO A 347 -1.94 -14.93 -4.80
C PRO A 347 -1.59 -14.73 -3.32
N ILE A 348 -0.72 -13.77 -3.00
CA ILE A 348 -0.42 -13.29 -1.64
C ILE A 348 -1.09 -11.92 -1.50
N ARG A 349 -1.96 -11.77 -0.50
CA ARG A 349 -2.71 -10.53 -0.27
C ARG A 349 -3.03 -10.33 1.20
N PHE A 350 -3.26 -9.09 1.59
CA PHE A 350 -3.89 -8.81 2.88
C PHE A 350 -5.37 -9.21 2.85
N ASP A 351 -5.86 -9.66 3.98
CA ASP A 351 -7.28 -9.81 4.23
C ASP A 351 -7.92 -8.42 4.44
N GLY A 352 -8.94 -8.13 3.64
CA GLY A 352 -9.62 -6.84 3.65
C GLY A 352 -8.76 -5.63 3.21
N CYS A 353 -9.36 -4.45 3.33
CA CYS A 353 -8.69 -3.18 3.05
C CYS A 353 -7.94 -2.67 4.29
N ARG A 354 -6.92 -1.84 4.06
CA ARG A 354 -6.18 -1.16 5.14
C ARG A 354 -7.15 -0.25 5.92
N PRO A 355 -7.32 -0.42 7.24
CA PRO A 355 -8.37 0.27 7.97
C PRO A 355 -8.01 1.71 8.39
N TRP A 356 -6.75 2.14 8.26
CA TRP A 356 -6.30 3.50 8.63
C TRP A 356 -6.00 4.44 7.46
N GLY A 357 -6.11 3.97 6.22
CA GLY A 357 -5.80 4.77 5.03
C GLY A 357 -6.13 4.03 3.73
N PRO A 358 -5.98 4.67 2.57
CA PRO A 358 -6.28 4.07 1.27
C PRO A 358 -5.56 2.73 1.08
N GLY A 359 -6.17 1.80 0.36
CA GLY A 359 -5.51 0.56 -0.01
C GLY A 359 -4.26 0.84 -0.85
N GLY A 360 -3.23 -0.01 -0.69
CA GLY A 360 -2.01 0.03 -1.48
C GLY A 360 -1.61 -1.37 -1.94
N ASN A 361 -0.74 -1.42 -2.94
CA ASN A 361 -0.12 -2.68 -3.35
C ASN A 361 0.75 -3.23 -2.21
N MET A 362 0.95 -4.55 -2.18
CA MET A 362 1.81 -5.14 -1.16
C MET A 362 3.25 -4.69 -1.38
N ARG A 363 3.87 -4.08 -0.37
CA ARG A 363 5.23 -3.57 -0.50
C ARG A 363 6.25 -4.70 -0.59
N LEU A 364 7.35 -4.46 -1.30
CA LEU A 364 8.39 -5.47 -1.55
C LEU A 364 8.95 -6.04 -0.23
N GLU A 365 9.16 -5.20 0.78
CA GLU A 365 9.63 -5.66 2.09
C GLU A 365 8.67 -6.67 2.74
N VAL A 366 7.36 -6.52 2.55
CA VAL A 366 6.33 -7.41 3.12
C VAL A 366 6.34 -8.76 2.41
N ILE A 367 6.42 -8.76 1.07
CA ILE A 367 6.57 -9.98 0.28
C ILE A 367 7.83 -10.74 0.70
N LEU A 368 8.95 -10.03 0.82
CA LEU A 368 10.22 -10.65 1.20
C LEU A 368 10.20 -11.18 2.64
N ASP A 369 9.58 -10.47 3.59
CA ASP A 369 9.42 -10.95 4.97
C ASP A 369 8.58 -12.24 5.03
N LEU A 370 7.52 -12.34 4.22
CA LEU A 370 6.74 -13.58 4.10
C LEU A 370 7.58 -14.73 3.50
N TRP A 371 8.35 -14.45 2.44
CA TRP A 371 9.21 -15.45 1.81
C TRP A 371 10.30 -15.93 2.77
N ILE A 372 10.92 -15.01 3.52
CA ILE A 372 11.86 -15.33 4.59
C ILE A 372 11.21 -16.26 5.61
N ALA A 373 10.00 -15.94 6.08
CA ALA A 373 9.31 -16.77 7.06
C ALA A 373 9.08 -18.20 6.54
N HIS A 374 8.66 -18.36 5.28
CA HIS A 374 8.44 -19.68 4.68
C HIS A 374 9.72 -20.50 4.54
N VAL A 375 10.83 -19.87 4.14
CA VAL A 375 12.13 -20.53 4.10
C VAL A 375 12.61 -20.89 5.50
N VAL A 376 12.50 -19.94 6.44
CA VAL A 376 13.04 -20.10 7.79
C VAL A 376 12.32 -21.21 8.57
N HIS A 377 10.99 -21.26 8.46
CA HIS A 377 10.14 -22.27 9.11
C HIS A 377 10.12 -23.61 8.37
N GLY A 378 10.71 -23.70 7.18
CA GLY A 378 10.72 -24.93 6.37
C GLY A 378 9.38 -25.23 5.70
N THR A 379 8.48 -24.25 5.62
CA THR A 379 7.27 -24.33 4.77
C THR A 379 7.66 -24.45 3.31
N TRP A 380 8.72 -23.74 2.90
CA TRP A 380 9.34 -23.89 1.60
C TRP A 380 10.57 -24.78 1.70
N GLU A 381 10.60 -25.82 0.86
CA GLU A 381 11.72 -26.72 0.73
C GLU A 381 12.86 -26.03 -0.02
N VAL A 382 14.09 -26.29 0.39
CA VAL A 382 15.31 -25.76 -0.23
C VAL A 382 16.14 -26.92 -0.76
N GLY A 383 16.31 -26.97 -2.08
CA GLY A 383 17.14 -27.91 -2.80
C GLY A 383 18.48 -27.33 -3.26
N PRO A 384 19.25 -28.04 -4.10
CA PRO A 384 20.56 -27.59 -4.58
C PRO A 384 20.52 -26.26 -5.36
N GLU A 385 19.39 -25.96 -6.00
CA GLU A 385 19.19 -24.77 -6.83
C GLU A 385 18.42 -23.65 -6.11
N GLY A 386 18.31 -23.70 -4.78
CA GLY A 386 17.51 -22.77 -3.99
C GLY A 386 16.14 -23.34 -3.63
N VAL A 387 15.09 -22.51 -3.58
CA VAL A 387 13.73 -22.98 -3.23
C VAL A 387 13.24 -24.02 -4.24
N SER A 388 12.89 -25.22 -3.76
CA SER A 388 12.43 -26.36 -4.56
C SER A 388 10.93 -26.62 -4.49
N THR A 389 10.21 -25.91 -3.61
CA THR A 389 8.74 -25.94 -3.57
C THR A 389 8.17 -25.56 -4.94
N PRO A 390 7.16 -26.29 -5.45
CA PRO A 390 6.61 -26.07 -6.79
C PRO A 390 5.84 -24.74 -6.87
N ASP A 391 5.85 -24.11 -8.04
CA ASP A 391 5.15 -22.86 -8.34
C ASP A 391 3.64 -22.93 -8.06
N SER A 392 3.04 -24.11 -8.24
CA SER A 392 1.64 -24.40 -7.87
C SER A 392 1.31 -24.08 -6.42
N TRP A 393 2.30 -23.94 -5.52
CA TRP A 393 2.08 -23.49 -4.14
C TRP A 393 1.32 -22.17 -4.07
N PHE A 394 1.51 -21.27 -5.04
CA PHE A 394 0.79 -19.99 -5.08
C PHE A 394 -0.68 -20.11 -5.49
N THR A 395 -1.09 -21.22 -6.11
CA THR A 395 -2.45 -21.43 -6.61
C THR A 395 -3.16 -22.58 -5.92
N ASP A 396 -2.46 -23.36 -5.08
CA ASP A 396 -3.04 -24.42 -4.28
C ASP A 396 -3.96 -23.86 -3.19
N ALA A 397 -5.20 -24.37 -3.14
CA ALA A 397 -6.18 -24.01 -2.14
C ALA A 397 -5.73 -24.35 -0.71
N GLN A 398 -4.92 -25.40 -0.56
CA GLN A 398 -4.42 -25.82 0.76
C GLN A 398 -3.43 -24.84 1.38
N THR A 399 -2.91 -23.89 0.60
CA THR A 399 -1.91 -22.92 1.05
C THR A 399 -2.50 -21.53 1.31
N ILE A 400 -3.83 -21.33 1.15
CA ILE A 400 -4.48 -20.02 1.32
C ILE A 400 -4.10 -19.34 2.63
N GLU A 401 -4.20 -20.05 3.75
CA GLU A 401 -3.92 -19.49 5.08
C GLU A 401 -2.46 -19.05 5.23
N ALA A 402 -1.55 -19.67 4.48
CA ALA A 402 -0.13 -19.30 4.45
C ALA A 402 0.17 -18.11 3.50
N ARG A 403 -0.83 -17.68 2.72
CA ARG A 403 -0.74 -16.60 1.73
C ARG A 403 -1.59 -15.38 2.08
N ARG A 404 -2.56 -15.50 3.00
CA ARG A 404 -3.37 -14.39 3.52
C ARG A 404 -2.64 -13.72 4.68
N LEU A 405 -2.39 -12.43 4.54
CA LEU A 405 -1.80 -11.59 5.58
C LEU A 405 -2.89 -10.82 6.33
N VAL A 406 -2.64 -10.50 7.59
CA VAL A 406 -3.55 -9.66 8.39
C VAL A 406 -2.93 -8.28 8.54
N TRP A 407 -3.76 -7.24 8.45
CA TRP A 407 -3.35 -5.89 8.80
C TRP A 407 -3.04 -5.82 10.30
N THR A 408 -1.79 -5.49 10.64
CA THR A 408 -1.35 -5.35 12.02
C THR A 408 -0.85 -3.93 12.28
N GLU A 409 -0.67 -3.58 13.56
CA GLU A 409 -0.10 -2.30 13.95
C GLU A 409 1.34 -2.08 13.44
N ASP A 410 2.02 -3.13 12.98
CA ASP A 410 3.36 -3.03 12.39
C ASP A 410 3.31 -2.71 10.88
N CYS A 411 2.18 -2.99 10.21
CA CYS A 411 1.97 -2.65 8.80
C CYS A 411 1.93 -1.13 8.61
N ARG A 412 2.56 -0.60 7.56
CA ARG A 412 2.61 0.84 7.31
C ARG A 412 1.27 1.42 6.86
#